data_AF-A0A8B6LY84-F1
#
_entry.id   AF-A0A8B6LY84-F1
#
_cell.length_a   1.000
_cell.length_b   1.000
_cell.length_c   1.000
_cell.angle_alpha   90.00
_cell.angle_beta   90.00
_cell.angle_gamma   90.00
#
_symmetry.space_group_name_H-M   'P 1'
#
loop_
_entity.id
_entity.type
_entity.pdbx_description
1 polymer ?
#
loop_
_entity_poly.entity_id
_entity_poly.type
_entity_poly.pdbx_seq_one_letter_code
_entity_poly.pdbx_strand_id
1 'polypeptide(L)'
;MINSVGALCRALNTSLRHEVLPKLEDSFARGQLAAVMYVLNNLERQAAWSQELLGRHANDAESAIAQVRSACAALALTPPAAAPQAVRDSNNEARRDAANAEICALLDWFSGLEMEGAMTPELRALRARLLDSAVQAVQEEKRLVPPSMMREMSGD
;
A
#
# COMPACT_ATOMS: atom_id res chain seq x y z
N MET A 1 1.66 -23.14 3.34
CA MET A 1 2.74 -22.15 3.57
C MET A 1 2.08 -20.90 4.14
N ILE A 2 2.63 -20.30 5.21
CA ILE A 2 2.06 -19.10 5.84
C ILE A 2 2.51 -17.90 5.00
N ASN A 3 1.57 -17.25 4.31
CA ASN A 3 1.89 -16.23 3.29
C ASN A 3 1.67 -14.78 3.77
N SER A 4 1.48 -14.55 5.08
CA SER A 4 1.41 -13.19 5.64
C SER A 4 1.72 -13.15 7.13
N VAL A 5 2.20 -11.99 7.60
CA VAL A 5 2.44 -11.72 9.02
C VAL A 5 1.17 -11.90 9.85
N GLY A 6 0.01 -11.45 9.33
CA GLY A 6 -1.28 -11.68 10.00
C GLY A 6 -1.64 -13.16 10.14
N ALA A 7 -1.37 -13.99 9.12
CA ALA A 7 -1.57 -15.43 9.20
C ALA A 7 -0.60 -16.10 10.18
N LEU A 8 0.64 -15.60 10.29
CA LEU A 8 1.60 -16.05 11.30
C LEU A 8 1.14 -15.68 12.72
N CYS A 9 0.74 -14.43 12.96
CA CYS A 9 0.21 -13.99 14.25
C CYS A 9 -0.99 -14.82 14.69
N ARG A 10 -1.93 -15.13 13.78
CA ARG A 10 -3.06 -16.03 14.05
C ARG A 10 -2.59 -17.44 14.43
N ALA A 11 -1.71 -18.03 13.63
CA ALA A 11 -1.21 -19.38 13.87
C ALA A 11 -0.50 -19.48 15.24
N LEU A 12 0.31 -18.49 15.58
CA LEU A 12 0.96 -18.39 16.88
C LEU A 12 -0.06 -18.22 18.01
N ASN A 13 -1.05 -17.32 17.86
CA ASN A 13 -2.10 -17.16 18.87
C ASN A 13 -2.90 -18.45 19.10
N THR A 14 -3.22 -19.19 18.03
CA THR A 14 -3.90 -20.49 18.12
C THR A 14 -3.06 -21.51 18.87
N SER A 15 -1.77 -21.67 18.53
CA SER A 15 -0.88 -22.60 19.22
C SER A 15 -0.69 -22.21 20.70
N LEU A 16 -0.44 -20.93 21.00
CA LEU A 16 -0.32 -20.44 22.38
C LEU A 16 -1.58 -20.70 23.22
N ARG A 17 -2.76 -20.53 22.62
CA ARG A 17 -4.05 -20.71 23.32
C ARG A 17 -4.41 -22.18 23.56
N HIS A 18 -4.11 -23.05 22.61
CA HIS A 18 -4.56 -24.45 22.65
C HIS A 18 -3.49 -25.44 23.12
N GLU A 19 -2.21 -25.12 22.96
CA GLU A 19 -1.12 -26.04 23.28
C GLU A 19 -0.29 -25.62 24.49
N VAL A 20 -0.18 -24.31 24.74
CA VAL A 20 0.68 -23.75 25.81
C VAL A 20 -0.13 -23.34 27.03
N LEU A 21 -1.18 -22.53 26.86
CA LEU A 21 -2.01 -22.04 27.96
C LEU A 21 -2.58 -23.16 28.87
N PRO A 22 -3.04 -24.32 28.36
CA PRO A 22 -3.56 -25.39 29.21
C PRO A 22 -2.50 -26.08 30.09
N LYS A 23 -1.21 -25.96 29.73
CA LYS A 23 -0.09 -26.61 30.43
C LYS A 23 0.57 -25.68 31.46
N LEU A 24 0.13 -24.42 31.53
CA LEU A 24 0.66 -23.43 32.47
C LEU A 24 -0.13 -23.47 33.79
N GLU A 25 0.54 -23.89 34.84
CA GLU A 25 0.00 -23.92 36.20
C GLU A 25 0.23 -22.59 36.95
N ASP A 26 1.32 -21.90 36.64
CA ASP A 26 1.71 -20.64 37.28
C ASP A 26 0.87 -19.44 36.80
N SER A 27 0.31 -18.70 37.75
CA SER A 27 -0.51 -17.52 37.49
C SER A 27 0.28 -16.38 36.87
N PHE A 28 1.56 -16.22 37.25
CA PHE A 28 2.43 -15.20 36.67
C PHE A 28 2.73 -15.51 35.19
N ALA A 29 3.13 -16.75 34.88
CA ALA A 29 3.35 -17.20 33.51
C ALA A 29 2.10 -17.08 32.63
N ARG A 30 0.90 -17.33 33.17
CA ARG A 30 -0.37 -17.12 32.45
C ARG A 30 -0.61 -15.64 32.15
N GLY A 31 -0.27 -14.74 33.06
CA GLY A 31 -0.32 -13.30 32.85
C GLY A 31 0.61 -12.83 31.72
N GLN A 32 1.85 -13.33 31.70
CA GLN A 32 2.81 -13.05 30.62
C GLN A 32 2.33 -13.59 29.28
N LEU A 33 1.79 -14.81 29.25
CA LEU A 33 1.23 -15.39 28.03
C LEU A 33 0.06 -14.56 27.49
N ALA A 34 -0.82 -14.07 28.37
CA ALA A 34 -1.92 -13.18 27.97
C ALA A 34 -1.41 -11.87 27.36
N ALA A 35 -0.34 -11.28 27.91
CA ALA A 35 0.30 -10.09 27.35
C ALA A 35 0.91 -10.35 25.96
N VAL A 36 1.57 -11.50 25.76
CA VAL A 36 2.10 -11.90 24.44
C VAL A 36 0.97 -12.08 23.43
N MET A 37 -0.10 -12.78 23.80
CA MET A 37 -1.27 -12.96 22.93
C MET A 37 -1.93 -11.62 22.58
N TYR A 38 -1.98 -10.68 23.53
CA TYR A 38 -2.46 -9.32 23.29
C TYR A 38 -1.61 -8.59 22.26
N VAL A 39 -0.28 -8.63 22.39
CA VAL A 39 0.65 -8.04 21.40
C VAL A 39 0.46 -8.66 20.03
N LEU A 40 0.38 -9.99 19.93
CA LEU A 40 0.15 -10.70 18.67
C LEU A 40 -1.17 -10.30 18.00
N ASN A 41 -2.26 -10.14 18.77
CA ASN A 41 -3.54 -9.65 18.24
C ASN A 41 -3.47 -8.20 17.77
N ASN A 42 -2.62 -7.38 18.39
CA ASN A 42 -2.42 -6.00 17.98
C ASN A 42 -1.62 -5.93 16.66
N LEU A 43 -0.54 -6.72 16.56
CA LEU A 43 0.26 -6.85 15.34
C LEU A 43 -0.55 -7.42 14.18
N GLU A 44 -1.42 -8.40 14.44
CA GLU A 44 -2.35 -8.92 13.43
C GLU A 44 -3.28 -7.82 12.89
N ARG A 45 -3.88 -7.02 13.79
CA ARG A 45 -4.75 -5.90 13.38
C ARG A 45 -4.00 -4.85 12.59
N GLN A 46 -2.80 -4.49 13.01
CA GLN A 46 -1.95 -3.55 12.26
C GLN A 46 -1.58 -4.11 10.88
N ALA A 47 -1.28 -5.40 10.78
CA ALA A 47 -1.01 -6.06 9.50
C ALA A 47 -2.25 -6.13 8.60
N ALA A 48 -3.44 -6.36 9.17
CA ALA A 48 -4.70 -6.35 8.43
C ALA A 48 -5.04 -4.95 7.89
N TRP A 49 -4.87 -3.92 8.72
CA TRP A 49 -5.04 -2.52 8.31
C TRP A 49 -4.06 -2.12 7.21
N SER A 50 -2.81 -2.58 7.29
CA SER A 50 -1.83 -2.39 6.21
C SER A 50 -2.31 -3.01 4.90
N GLN A 51 -2.88 -4.22 4.90
CA GLN A 51 -3.33 -4.87 3.66
C GLN A 51 -4.60 -4.24 3.05
N GLU A 52 -5.54 -3.79 3.88
CA GLU A 52 -6.74 -3.08 3.40
C GLU A 52 -6.36 -1.71 2.80
N LEU A 53 -5.47 -0.97 3.48
CA LEU A 53 -4.95 0.29 2.98
C LEU A 53 -4.19 0.12 1.66
N LEU A 54 -3.25 -0.84 1.60
CA LEU A 54 -2.48 -1.13 0.38
C LEU A 54 -3.42 -1.50 -0.78
N GLY A 55 -4.48 -2.27 -0.51
CA GLY A 55 -5.49 -2.61 -1.51
C GLY A 55 -6.27 -1.39 -2.00
N ARG A 56 -6.65 -0.48 -1.09
CA ARG A 56 -7.31 0.79 -1.43
C ARG A 56 -6.40 1.68 -2.29
N HIS A 57 -5.15 1.88 -1.88
CA HIS A 57 -4.17 2.67 -2.62
C HIS A 57 -3.93 2.09 -4.02
N ALA A 58 -3.77 0.77 -4.14
CA ALA A 58 -3.63 0.12 -5.43
C ALA A 58 -4.86 0.37 -6.32
N ASN A 59 -6.08 0.20 -5.80
CA ASN A 59 -7.31 0.42 -6.56
C ASN A 59 -7.48 1.88 -7.01
N ASP A 60 -7.18 2.84 -6.12
CA ASP A 60 -7.30 4.26 -6.43
C ASP A 60 -6.27 4.68 -7.49
N ALA A 61 -5.02 4.20 -7.36
CA ALA A 61 -3.97 4.42 -8.35
C ALA A 61 -4.31 3.76 -9.71
N GLU A 62 -4.77 2.51 -9.72
CA GLU A 62 -5.22 1.80 -10.92
C GLU A 62 -6.38 2.54 -11.61
N SER A 63 -7.33 3.07 -10.83
CA SER A 63 -8.45 3.88 -11.35
C SER A 63 -7.97 5.19 -11.98
N ALA A 64 -7.03 5.90 -11.33
CA ALA A 64 -6.46 7.12 -11.88
C ALA A 64 -5.69 6.85 -13.19
N ILE A 65 -4.87 5.80 -13.22
CA ILE A 65 -4.17 5.32 -14.42
C ILE A 65 -5.16 5.01 -15.55
N ALA A 66 -6.21 4.25 -15.25
CA ALA A 66 -7.24 3.88 -16.24
C ALA A 66 -7.93 5.11 -16.83
N GLN A 67 -8.26 6.10 -16.00
CA GLN A 67 -8.84 7.37 -16.46
C GLN A 67 -7.88 8.14 -17.38
N VAL A 68 -6.60 8.25 -17.01
CA VAL A 68 -5.58 8.91 -17.84
C VAL A 68 -5.41 8.18 -19.17
N ARG A 69 -5.29 6.85 -19.16
CA ARG A 69 -5.15 6.05 -20.39
C ARG A 69 -6.38 6.17 -21.30
N SER A 70 -7.58 6.15 -20.74
CA SER A 70 -8.81 6.36 -21.50
C SER A 70 -8.84 7.75 -22.15
N ALA A 71 -8.38 8.78 -21.44
CA ALA A 71 -8.33 10.13 -21.98
C ALA A 71 -7.24 10.28 -23.05
N CYS A 72 -6.06 9.67 -22.86
CA CYS A 72 -5.02 9.60 -23.89
C CYS A 72 -5.51 8.89 -25.15
N ALA A 73 -6.26 7.78 -25.02
CA ALA A 73 -6.84 7.07 -26.15
C ALA A 73 -7.85 7.94 -26.92
N ALA A 74 -8.70 8.70 -26.22
CA ALA A 74 -9.64 9.64 -26.83
C ALA A 74 -8.93 10.79 -27.57
N LEU A 75 -7.73 11.16 -27.13
CA LEU A 75 -6.87 12.19 -27.74
C LEU A 75 -5.88 11.61 -28.78
N ALA A 76 -5.96 10.30 -29.09
CA ALA A 76 -5.02 9.60 -29.97
C ALA A 76 -3.54 9.73 -29.55
N LEU A 77 -3.28 9.86 -28.26
CA LEU A 77 -1.93 9.93 -27.68
C LEU A 77 -1.45 8.53 -27.27
N THR A 78 -0.16 8.30 -27.39
CA THR A 78 0.48 7.03 -27.01
C THR A 78 1.32 7.22 -25.75
N PRO A 79 0.76 7.01 -24.54
CA PRO A 79 1.53 7.04 -23.31
C PRO A 79 2.44 5.82 -23.19
N PRO A 80 3.38 5.80 -22.22
CA PRO A 80 4.23 4.64 -21.95
C PRO A 80 3.46 3.34 -21.76
N ALA A 81 4.13 2.22 -22.04
CA ALA A 81 3.58 0.88 -21.86
C ALA A 81 3.10 0.67 -20.42
N ALA A 82 1.99 -0.06 -20.27
CA ALA A 82 1.41 -0.36 -18.97
C ALA A 82 2.19 -1.47 -18.25
N ALA A 83 2.08 -1.52 -16.93
CA ALA A 83 2.65 -2.62 -16.17
C ALA A 83 2.03 -3.98 -16.60
N PRO A 84 2.80 -5.08 -16.58
CA PRO A 84 2.28 -6.40 -16.96
C PRO A 84 1.10 -6.84 -16.09
N GLN A 85 0.08 -7.45 -16.71
CA GLN A 85 -1.14 -7.92 -16.02
C GLN A 85 -0.84 -8.89 -14.86
N ALA A 86 0.20 -9.72 -15.00
CA ALA A 86 0.63 -10.67 -13.95
C ALA A 86 1.03 -9.98 -12.63
N VAL A 87 1.45 -8.72 -12.67
CA VAL A 87 1.77 -7.94 -11.46
C VAL A 87 0.51 -7.31 -10.87
N ARG A 88 -0.50 -7.02 -11.69
CA ARG A 88 -1.81 -6.53 -11.24
C ARG A 88 -2.63 -7.60 -10.52
N ASP A 89 -2.37 -8.87 -10.82
CA ASP A 89 -3.01 -10.01 -10.17
C ASP A 89 -2.25 -10.52 -8.91
N SER A 90 -1.22 -9.78 -8.48
CA SER A 90 -0.35 -10.14 -7.35
C SER A 90 -0.86 -9.62 -6.00
N ASN A 91 -0.05 -9.71 -4.94
CA ASN A 91 -0.45 -9.19 -3.62
C ASN A 91 -0.59 -7.65 -3.63
N ASN A 92 -1.29 -7.08 -2.65
CA ASN A 92 -1.61 -5.64 -2.62
C ASN A 92 -0.37 -4.72 -2.60
N GLU A 93 0.75 -5.16 -2.03
CA GLU A 93 2.00 -4.41 -2.02
C GLU A 93 2.60 -4.32 -3.43
N ALA A 94 2.74 -5.46 -4.10
CA ALA A 94 3.25 -5.51 -5.47
C ALA A 94 2.30 -4.82 -6.47
N ARG A 95 0.98 -4.88 -6.25
CA ARG A 95 0.00 -4.08 -7.00
C ARG A 95 0.22 -2.58 -6.82
N ARG A 96 0.36 -2.12 -5.57
CA ARG A 96 0.64 -0.71 -5.26
C ARG A 96 1.96 -0.26 -5.90
N ASP A 97 3.02 -1.04 -5.77
CA ASP A 97 4.34 -0.69 -6.28
C ASP A 97 4.34 -0.59 -7.81
N ALA A 98 3.65 -1.50 -8.49
CA ALA A 98 3.47 -1.43 -9.94
C ALA A 98 2.63 -0.23 -10.37
N ALA A 99 1.54 0.08 -9.66
CA ALA A 99 0.73 1.26 -9.93
C ALA A 99 1.52 2.56 -9.71
N ASN A 100 2.32 2.64 -8.65
CA ASN A 100 3.20 3.78 -8.39
C ASN A 100 4.28 3.94 -9.47
N ALA A 101 4.91 2.84 -9.90
CA ALA A 101 5.87 2.87 -11.00
C ALA A 101 5.24 3.37 -12.31
N GLU A 102 4.00 2.94 -12.59
CA GLU A 102 3.25 3.39 -13.77
C GLU A 102 2.85 4.88 -13.66
N ILE A 103 2.46 5.34 -12.46
CA ILE A 103 2.23 6.77 -12.19
C ILE A 103 3.50 7.59 -12.46
N CYS A 104 4.66 7.16 -11.96
CA CYS A 104 5.92 7.84 -12.22
C CYS A 104 6.22 7.93 -13.73
N ALA A 105 6.08 6.82 -14.46
CA ALA A 105 6.30 6.81 -15.90
C ALA A 105 5.35 7.75 -16.66
N LEU A 106 4.09 7.85 -16.23
CA LEU A 106 3.11 8.79 -16.81
C LEU A 106 3.48 10.24 -16.50
N LEU A 107 3.92 10.54 -15.28
CA LEU A 107 4.36 11.89 -14.90
C LEU A 107 5.60 12.32 -15.69
N ASP A 108 6.58 11.44 -15.84
CA ASP A 108 7.78 11.69 -16.65
C ASP A 108 7.41 11.95 -18.11
N TRP A 109 6.47 11.18 -18.65
CA TRP A 109 5.95 11.41 -20.01
C TRP A 109 5.24 12.75 -20.15
N PHE A 110 4.39 13.14 -19.19
CA PHE A 110 3.79 14.48 -19.18
C PHE A 110 4.86 15.58 -19.12
N SER A 111 5.90 15.40 -18.31
CA SER A 111 7.02 16.35 -18.26
C SER A 111 7.74 16.46 -19.61
N GLY A 112 7.90 15.37 -20.36
CA GLY A 112 8.41 15.40 -21.74
C GLY A 112 7.54 16.25 -22.67
N LEU A 113 6.22 16.04 -22.64
CA LEU A 113 5.27 16.83 -23.44
C LEU A 113 5.29 18.33 -23.08
N GLU A 114 5.50 18.66 -21.81
CA GLU A 114 5.64 20.04 -21.35
C GLU A 114 6.90 20.71 -21.93
N MET A 115 8.03 20.00 -21.91
CA MET A 115 9.29 20.49 -22.48
C MET A 115 9.22 20.68 -24.00
N GLU A 116 8.48 19.81 -24.69
CA GLU A 116 8.26 19.88 -26.14
C GLU A 116 7.20 20.93 -26.55
N GLY A 117 6.53 21.56 -25.58
CA GLY A 117 5.44 22.51 -25.84
C GLY A 117 4.15 21.86 -26.36
N ALA A 118 4.04 20.53 -26.28
CA ALA A 118 2.87 19.74 -26.69
C ALA A 118 1.80 19.61 -25.60
N MET A 119 2.00 20.27 -24.44
CA MET A 119 1.11 20.17 -23.29
C MET A 119 -0.16 21.01 -23.47
N THR A 120 -1.30 20.34 -23.67
CA THR A 120 -2.62 20.99 -23.72
C THR A 120 -3.22 21.22 -22.33
N PRO A 121 -4.25 22.08 -22.18
CA PRO A 121 -4.98 22.24 -20.93
C PRO A 121 -5.59 20.93 -20.41
N GLU A 122 -6.08 20.08 -21.29
CA GLU A 122 -6.65 18.78 -20.96
C GLU A 122 -5.59 17.85 -20.37
N LEU A 123 -4.40 17.81 -20.97
CA LEU A 123 -3.27 17.03 -20.46
C LEU A 123 -2.75 17.55 -19.12
N ARG A 124 -2.73 18.87 -18.92
CA ARG A 124 -2.42 19.47 -17.62
C ARG A 124 -3.43 19.05 -16.54
N ALA A 125 -4.72 19.02 -16.87
CA ALA A 125 -5.75 18.57 -15.94
C ALA A 125 -5.60 17.08 -15.58
N LEU A 126 -5.25 16.22 -16.55
CA LEU A 126 -4.97 14.80 -16.30
C LEU A 126 -3.75 14.60 -15.40
N ARG A 127 -2.64 15.31 -15.69
CA ARG A 127 -1.44 15.31 -14.84
C ARG A 127 -1.75 15.74 -13.41
N ALA A 128 -2.52 16.81 -13.23
CA ALA A 128 -2.91 17.29 -11.91
C ALA A 128 -3.73 16.24 -11.13
N ARG A 129 -4.69 15.58 -11.77
CA ARG A 129 -5.48 14.52 -11.12
C ARG A 129 -4.63 13.32 -10.70
N LEU A 130 -3.63 12.95 -11.50
CA LEU A 130 -2.69 11.88 -11.17
C LEU A 130 -1.81 12.26 -9.95
N LEU A 131 -1.34 13.51 -9.91
CA LEU A 131 -0.59 14.06 -8.76
C LEU A 131 -1.45 14.11 -7.48
N ASP A 132 -2.70 14.58 -7.59
CA ASP A 132 -3.61 14.64 -6.45
C ASP A 132 -3.84 13.24 -5.86
N SER A 133 -4.06 12.24 -6.71
CA SER A 133 -4.20 10.84 -6.28
C SER A 133 -2.95 10.34 -5.54
N ALA A 134 -1.76 10.60 -6.07
CA ALA A 134 -0.50 10.21 -5.44
C ALA A 134 -0.28 10.92 -4.09
N VAL A 135 -0.61 12.22 -4.00
CA VAL A 135 -0.49 12.99 -2.76
C VAL A 135 -1.46 12.49 -1.69
N GLN A 136 -2.71 12.16 -2.05
CA GLN A 136 -3.68 11.61 -1.10
C GLN A 136 -3.17 10.29 -0.49
N ALA A 137 -2.66 9.38 -1.32
CA ALA A 137 -2.08 8.12 -0.85
C ALA A 137 -0.95 8.36 0.19
N VAL A 138 -0.02 9.27 -0.10
CA VAL A 138 1.07 9.61 0.84
C VAL A 138 0.55 10.20 2.15
N GLN A 139 -0.50 11.02 2.12
CA GLN A 139 -1.09 11.60 3.33
C GLN A 139 -1.78 10.54 4.19
N GLU A 140 -2.45 9.57 3.57
CA GLU A 140 -3.06 8.45 4.27
C GLU A 140 -2.01 7.52 4.89
N GLU A 141 -0.91 7.22 4.18
CA GLU A 141 0.22 6.46 4.75
C GLU A 141 0.85 7.19 5.95
N LYS A 142 1.08 8.51 5.84
CA LYS A 142 1.66 9.32 6.93
C LYS A 142 0.82 9.32 8.21
N ARG A 143 -0.51 9.23 8.11
CA ARG A 143 -1.40 9.16 9.28
C ARG A 143 -1.25 7.85 10.05
N LEU A 144 -0.72 6.81 9.41
CA LEU A 144 -0.54 5.49 9.99
C LEU A 144 0.87 5.28 10.55
N VAL A 145 1.83 6.14 10.20
CA VAL A 145 3.17 6.15 10.81
C VAL A 145 3.09 6.89 12.14
N PRO A 146 3.35 6.23 13.29
CA PRO A 146 3.43 6.91 14.58
C PRO A 146 4.45 8.06 14.52
N PRO A 147 4.19 9.22 15.14
CA PRO A 147 5.12 10.36 15.13
C PRO A 147 6.52 10.01 15.65
N SER A 148 6.63 8.98 16.50
CA SER A 148 7.90 8.44 16.99
C SER A 148 8.75 7.78 15.91
N MET A 149 8.15 7.08 14.94
CA MET A 149 8.86 6.46 13.82
C MET A 149 9.36 7.49 12.79
N MET A 150 8.59 8.57 12.54
CA MET A 150 9.04 9.64 11.63
C MET A 150 10.24 10.41 12.19
N ARG A 151 10.36 10.51 13.52
CA ARG A 151 11.50 11.15 14.19
C ARG A 151 12.78 10.32 14.03
N GLU A 152 12.68 9.00 14.15
CA GLU A 152 13.81 8.08 13.95
C GLU A 152 14.31 8.03 12.50
N MET A 153 13.41 8.16 11.51
CA MET A 153 13.79 8.19 10.08
C MET A 153 14.40 9.54 9.64
N SER A 154 14.14 10.62 10.38
CA SER A 154 14.63 11.97 10.04
C SER A 154 16.00 12.28 10.65
N GLY A 155 16.55 11.41 11.49
CA GLY A 155 17.90 11.56 12.03
C GLY A 155 18.09 12.79 12.92
N ASP A 156 17.19 13.01 13.88
CA ASP A 156 17.39 13.91 15.04
C ASP A 156 17.50 13.12 16.35
#